data_AF-A0A1I7ZNH5-F1
#
_entry.id   AF-A0A1I7ZNH5-F1
#
_cell.length_a   1.000
_cell.length_b   1.000
_cell.length_c   1.000
_cell.angle_alpha   90.00
_cell.angle_beta   90.00
_cell.angle_gamma   90.00
#
_symmetry.space_group_name_H-M   'P 1'
#
loop_
_entity.id
_entity.type
_entity.pdbx_description
1 polymer ?
#
loop_
_entity_poly.entity_id
_entity_poly.type
_entity_poly.pdbx_seq_one_letter_code
_entity_poly.pdbx_strand_id
1 'polypeptide(L)'
;MLILLRPSTLLTNQCAIRSITALTYSVWIVPYINHRNSLFQSKASTAQWLSVSEIARNSKWDRVRKPSIRKKSLVDRRRVGTLVHSHSKNLVDAIMDKKLIPDQSFLQKIADDNDHRDPLLLEHLLGHMTGVWKFFRENVKWDPMMRTEQFVRHSELRFRGRFDVLLNIRGHRLVLIDIKTVGGGAEVDNKFFVQLAAYLEAFRVDPRFSVYPKIDKMGVLRTFPDGRAAELRMLTETEMQINMRQEKRKRLERRKAKREQKRTEREEREAMGLKPGPDQAEGTREERRQQHNEAKRLRDKARNHGGLDKYEANHCWM
;
A
#
# COMPACT_ATOMS: atom_id res chain seq x y z
N MET A 1 26.63 3.80 57.30
CA MET A 1 26.54 4.97 56.39
C MET A 1 26.36 4.44 54.98
N LEU A 2 25.12 4.35 54.50
CA LEU A 2 24.75 3.81 53.18
C LEU A 2 24.35 4.98 52.29
N ILE A 3 25.12 5.22 51.23
CA ILE A 3 24.85 6.27 50.24
C ILE A 3 23.79 5.73 49.27
N LEU A 4 22.58 6.32 49.34
CA LEU A 4 21.51 6.16 48.35
C LEU A 4 21.89 6.91 47.06
N LEU A 5 22.17 6.17 45.98
CA LEU A 5 22.29 6.73 44.63
C LEU A 5 20.89 6.95 44.04
N ARG A 6 20.63 8.18 43.57
CA ARG A 6 19.34 8.64 43.00
C ARG A 6 19.00 7.94 41.67
N PRO A 7 17.71 7.70 41.38
CA PRO A 7 17.24 7.02 40.15
C PRO A 7 16.96 7.96 38.96
N SER A 8 17.71 9.05 38.80
CA SER A 8 17.41 10.11 37.81
C SER A 8 18.02 9.90 36.41
N THR A 9 18.74 8.80 36.17
CA THR A 9 19.41 8.53 34.87
C THR A 9 18.72 7.46 34.01
N LEU A 10 17.66 6.80 34.50
CA LEU A 10 16.94 5.75 33.75
C LEU A 10 15.81 6.28 32.84
N LEU A 11 15.27 7.47 33.14
CA LEU A 11 14.17 8.06 32.34
C LEU A 11 14.65 8.78 31.06
N THR A 12 15.86 9.31 31.06
CA THR A 12 16.46 9.98 29.88
C THR A 12 16.82 9.00 28.76
N ASN A 13 17.18 7.75 29.11
CA ASN A 13 17.47 6.72 28.11
C ASN A 13 16.21 6.16 27.41
N GLN A 14 15.06 6.12 28.07
CA GLN A 14 13.81 5.67 27.41
C GLN A 14 13.28 6.69 26.38
N CYS A 15 13.45 8.00 26.64
CA CYS A 15 13.09 9.03 25.68
C CYS A 15 14.02 9.01 24.45
N ALA A 16 15.34 8.89 24.67
CA ALA A 16 16.31 8.81 23.57
C ALA A 16 16.10 7.56 22.68
N ILE A 17 15.77 6.41 23.27
CA ILE A 17 15.49 5.18 22.51
C ILE A 17 14.20 5.31 21.69
N ARG A 18 13.12 5.91 22.25
CA ARG A 18 11.86 6.18 21.52
C ARG A 18 12.04 7.16 20.37
N SER A 19 12.87 8.19 20.55
CA SER A 19 13.18 9.16 19.49
C SER A 19 14.02 8.53 18.36
N ILE A 20 14.93 7.59 18.67
CA ILE A 20 15.72 6.88 17.66
C ILE A 20 14.86 5.88 16.87
N THR A 21 13.96 5.14 17.52
CA THR A 21 12.99 4.30 16.78
C THR A 21 12.13 5.17 15.86
N ALA A 22 11.51 6.24 16.37
CA ALA A 22 10.70 7.17 15.56
C ALA A 22 11.47 7.77 14.37
N LEU A 23 12.76 8.13 14.55
CA LEU A 23 13.65 8.60 13.48
C LEU A 23 14.00 7.52 12.44
N THR A 24 14.11 6.25 12.85
CA THR A 24 14.30 5.15 11.89
C THR A 24 13.04 4.81 11.10
N TYR A 25 11.84 5.07 11.64
CA TYR A 25 10.56 4.90 10.95
C TYR A 25 10.21 6.08 10.03
N SER A 26 10.51 7.32 10.45
CA SER A 26 10.15 8.56 9.75
C SER A 26 10.78 8.71 8.36
N VAL A 27 12.03 8.28 8.20
CA VAL A 27 12.77 8.39 6.93
C VAL A 27 12.23 7.45 5.83
N TRP A 28 11.40 6.46 6.16
CA TRP A 28 11.01 5.38 5.25
C TRP A 28 9.51 5.24 5.00
N ILE A 29 8.68 5.56 6.00
CA ILE A 29 7.22 5.56 5.88
C ILE A 29 6.80 6.66 4.88
N VAL A 30 7.33 7.87 5.02
CA VAL A 30 6.92 9.03 4.19
C VAL A 30 7.17 8.81 2.68
N PRO A 31 8.34 8.29 2.21
CA PRO A 31 8.55 8.06 0.78
C PRO A 31 7.80 6.84 0.20
N TYR A 32 7.45 5.84 1.00
CA TYR A 32 6.63 4.69 0.55
C TYR A 32 5.16 5.08 0.36
N ILE A 33 4.64 5.93 1.26
CA ILE A 33 3.25 6.40 1.23
C ILE A 33 3.01 7.46 0.17
N ASN A 34 3.95 8.38 -0.07
CA ASN A 34 3.78 9.41 -1.11
C ASN A 34 3.68 8.83 -2.53
N HIS A 35 4.29 7.66 -2.81
CA HIS A 35 4.12 6.98 -4.10
C HIS A 35 2.77 6.26 -4.24
N ARG A 36 2.14 5.83 -3.14
CA ARG A 36 0.85 5.13 -3.18
C ARG A 36 -0.34 6.10 -3.18
N ASN A 37 -0.21 7.25 -2.52
CA ASN A 37 -1.24 8.30 -2.51
C ASN A 37 -1.39 9.03 -3.85
N SER A 38 -0.32 9.15 -4.65
CA SER A 38 -0.43 9.74 -6.00
C SER A 38 -1.27 8.88 -6.96
N LEU A 39 -1.42 7.58 -6.70
CA LEU A 39 -2.28 6.67 -7.46
C LEU A 39 -3.75 6.68 -7.01
N PHE A 40 -4.08 7.39 -5.92
CA PHE A 40 -5.44 7.48 -5.37
C PHE A 40 -6.09 8.86 -5.51
N GLN A 41 -5.35 9.88 -5.98
CA GLN A 41 -5.89 11.25 -6.13
C GLN A 41 -6.33 11.64 -7.56
N SER A 42 -6.10 10.84 -8.60
CA SER A 42 -6.47 11.23 -9.98
C SER A 42 -7.76 10.58 -10.50
N LYS A 43 -8.90 10.77 -9.84
CA LYS A 43 -10.23 10.56 -10.45
C LYS A 43 -11.29 11.47 -9.84
N ALA A 44 -11.29 12.74 -10.25
CA ALA A 44 -12.47 13.61 -10.22
C ALA A 44 -12.28 14.75 -11.24
N SER A 45 -13.33 15.01 -12.04
CA SER A 45 -13.46 15.98 -13.16
C SER A 45 -12.65 15.60 -14.40
N THR A 46 -13.20 15.48 -15.61
CA THR A 46 -14.18 16.35 -16.26
C THR A 46 -14.98 15.54 -17.30
N ALA A 47 -16.31 15.65 -17.25
CA ALA A 47 -17.22 15.23 -18.32
C ALA A 47 -17.55 16.45 -19.19
N GLN A 48 -18.02 16.20 -20.44
CA GLN A 48 -18.17 17.12 -21.59
C GLN A 48 -16.87 17.23 -22.40
N TRP A 49 -16.80 16.87 -23.68
CA TRP A 49 -17.66 17.26 -24.80
C TRP A 49 -17.90 16.11 -25.81
N LEU A 50 -19.12 16.05 -26.36
CA LEU A 50 -19.43 15.43 -27.64
C LEU A 50 -19.68 16.54 -28.67
N SER A 51 -19.08 16.42 -29.86
CA SER A 51 -19.74 16.74 -31.14
C SER A 51 -19.03 15.94 -32.23
N VAL A 52 -19.67 14.91 -32.78
CA VAL A 52 -20.43 14.98 -34.06
C VAL A 52 -19.54 15.47 -35.21
N SER A 53 -18.87 14.52 -35.83
CA SER A 53 -18.73 14.45 -37.28
C SER A 53 -18.32 13.01 -37.59
N GLU A 54 -19.24 12.16 -38.02
CA GLU A 54 -19.59 12.13 -39.44
C GLU A 54 -18.37 11.96 -40.33
N ILE A 55 -17.51 11.02 -39.96
CA ILE A 55 -16.71 10.31 -40.94
C ILE A 55 -17.10 8.83 -40.85
N ALA A 56 -18.17 8.55 -41.60
CA ALA A 56 -18.43 7.29 -42.29
C ALA A 56 -18.70 6.05 -41.40
N ARG A 57 -19.92 5.57 -41.17
CA ARG A 57 -21.07 5.45 -42.10
C ARG A 57 -20.64 5.29 -43.56
N ASN A 58 -20.08 4.13 -43.91
CA ASN A 58 -20.40 3.38 -45.13
C ASN A 58 -19.27 2.40 -45.46
N SER A 59 -19.38 1.16 -44.96
CA SER A 59 -19.07 -0.02 -45.79
C SER A 59 -19.55 -1.28 -45.07
N LYS A 60 -20.81 -1.66 -45.33
CA LYS A 60 -21.22 -3.05 -45.30
C LYS A 60 -20.33 -3.80 -46.29
N TRP A 61 -19.48 -4.69 -45.79
CA TRP A 61 -18.97 -5.83 -46.55
C TRP A 61 -18.82 -6.99 -45.60
N ASP A 62 -19.65 -7.99 -45.83
CA ASP A 62 -19.47 -9.35 -45.37
C ASP A 62 -18.03 -9.79 -45.57
N ARG A 63 -17.33 -10.01 -44.46
CA ARG A 63 -16.24 -10.96 -44.41
C ARG A 63 -16.48 -11.86 -43.22
N VAL A 64 -16.94 -13.06 -43.54
CA VAL A 64 -16.72 -14.30 -42.81
C VAL A 64 -15.34 -14.22 -42.15
N ARG A 65 -15.31 -13.87 -40.87
CA ARG A 65 -14.13 -13.98 -40.02
C ARG A 65 -14.34 -15.18 -39.14
N LYS A 66 -13.60 -16.23 -39.50
CA LYS A 66 -13.25 -17.42 -38.71
C LYS A 66 -13.33 -17.13 -37.21
N PRO A 67 -13.86 -18.05 -36.38
CA PRO A 67 -13.96 -17.83 -34.94
C PRO A 67 -12.59 -17.42 -34.42
N SER A 68 -12.47 -16.15 -34.03
CA SER A 68 -11.27 -15.64 -33.42
C SER A 68 -11.11 -16.43 -32.13
N ILE A 69 -10.08 -17.27 -32.09
CA ILE A 69 -9.55 -17.93 -30.91
C ILE A 69 -9.72 -16.97 -29.73
N ARG A 70 -10.61 -17.33 -28.80
CA ARG A 70 -10.95 -16.51 -27.62
C ARG A 70 -9.64 -16.05 -26.99
N LYS A 71 -9.39 -14.73 -26.99
CA LYS A 71 -8.45 -14.14 -26.04
C LYS A 71 -8.92 -14.59 -24.66
N LYS A 72 -8.15 -15.47 -24.00
CA LYS A 72 -8.39 -15.86 -22.60
C LYS A 72 -8.68 -14.57 -21.82
N SER A 73 -9.89 -14.43 -21.26
CA SER A 73 -10.22 -13.23 -20.50
C SER A 73 -9.25 -13.16 -19.33
N LEU A 74 -8.44 -12.10 -19.30
CA LEU A 74 -7.54 -11.87 -18.19
C LEU A 74 -8.43 -11.42 -17.03
N VAL A 75 -8.56 -12.23 -15.98
CA VAL A 75 -9.33 -11.86 -14.79
C VAL A 75 -8.81 -10.53 -14.25
N ASP A 76 -9.71 -9.58 -14.00
CA ASP A 76 -9.37 -8.31 -13.36
C ASP A 76 -9.02 -8.54 -11.89
N ARG A 77 -7.74 -8.84 -11.64
CA ARG A 77 -7.19 -9.11 -10.30
C ARG A 77 -7.39 -7.95 -9.34
N ARG A 78 -7.40 -6.70 -9.82
CA ARG A 78 -7.61 -5.51 -8.97
C ARG A 78 -9.05 -5.46 -8.47
N ARG A 79 -10.00 -5.79 -9.34
CA ARG A 79 -11.42 -5.86 -9.00
C ARG A 79 -11.71 -7.00 -8.02
N VAL A 80 -11.14 -8.19 -8.26
CA VAL A 80 -11.22 -9.31 -7.30
C VAL A 80 -10.68 -8.90 -5.93
N GLY A 81 -9.50 -8.29 -5.88
CA GLY A 81 -8.94 -7.77 -4.62
C GLY A 81 -9.90 -6.84 -3.88
N THR A 82 -10.44 -5.83 -4.56
CA THR A 82 -11.40 -4.90 -3.95
C THR A 82 -12.63 -5.61 -3.37
N LEU A 83 -13.19 -6.59 -4.09
CA LEU A 83 -14.36 -7.35 -3.65
C LEU A 83 -14.03 -8.26 -2.45
N VAL A 84 -12.86 -8.90 -2.44
CA VAL A 84 -12.40 -9.71 -1.31
C VAL A 84 -12.28 -8.86 -0.04
N HIS A 85 -11.71 -7.65 -0.11
CA HIS A 85 -11.66 -6.74 1.05
C HIS A 85 -13.06 -6.34 1.51
N SER A 86 -13.95 -5.95 0.57
CA SER A 86 -15.33 -5.56 0.88
C SER A 86 -16.10 -6.68 1.59
N HIS A 87 -16.02 -7.91 1.07
CA HIS A 87 -16.72 -9.05 1.66
C HIS A 87 -16.07 -9.55 2.94
N SER A 88 -14.74 -9.43 3.08
CA SER A 88 -14.06 -9.71 4.36
C SER A 88 -14.50 -8.73 5.46
N LYS A 89 -14.69 -7.45 5.12
CA LYS A 89 -15.30 -6.47 6.04
C LYS A 89 -16.70 -6.92 6.46
N ASN A 90 -17.56 -7.25 5.50
CA ASN A 90 -18.93 -7.70 5.79
C ASN A 90 -18.96 -8.95 6.70
N LEU A 91 -18.01 -9.88 6.52
CA LEU A 91 -17.87 -11.05 7.37
C LEU A 91 -17.53 -10.67 8.82
N VAL A 92 -16.57 -9.76 9.01
CA VAL A 92 -16.20 -9.29 10.36
C VAL A 92 -17.34 -8.49 10.99
N ASP A 93 -17.99 -7.60 10.24
CA ASP A 93 -19.15 -6.82 10.72
C ASP A 93 -20.25 -7.78 11.21
N ALA A 94 -20.57 -8.82 10.43
CA ALA A 94 -21.52 -9.84 10.85
C ALA A 94 -21.09 -10.59 12.13
N ILE A 95 -19.79 -10.88 12.29
CA ILE A 95 -19.25 -11.47 13.53
C ILE A 95 -19.40 -10.51 14.70
N MET A 96 -19.12 -9.22 14.51
CA MET A 96 -19.24 -8.21 15.58
C MET A 96 -20.68 -8.05 16.02
N ASP A 97 -21.64 -8.02 15.08
CA ASP A 97 -23.06 -7.84 15.35
C ASP A 97 -23.70 -9.07 16.00
N LYS A 98 -23.48 -10.26 15.41
CA LYS A 98 -24.13 -11.50 15.85
C LYS A 98 -23.34 -12.26 16.92
N LYS A 99 -22.11 -11.84 17.21
CA LYS A 99 -21.15 -12.51 18.11
C LYS A 99 -20.85 -13.96 17.70
N LEU A 100 -21.14 -14.31 16.46
CA LEU A 100 -21.04 -15.66 15.90
C LEU A 100 -20.49 -15.56 14.48
N ILE A 101 -19.71 -16.57 14.10
CA ILE A 101 -19.21 -16.67 12.73
C ILE A 101 -20.36 -17.15 11.84
N PRO A 102 -20.71 -16.39 10.78
CA PRO A 102 -21.73 -16.82 9.82
C PRO A 102 -21.43 -18.22 9.28
N ASP A 103 -22.47 -19.01 9.07
CA ASP A 103 -22.36 -20.30 8.41
C ASP A 103 -22.07 -20.16 6.91
N GLN A 104 -22.13 -21.26 6.18
CA GLN A 104 -21.80 -21.28 4.75
C GLN A 104 -22.79 -20.49 3.88
N SER A 105 -23.99 -20.14 4.39
CA SER A 105 -24.96 -19.30 3.67
C SER A 105 -24.40 -17.91 3.34
N PHE A 106 -23.39 -17.45 4.08
CA PHE A 106 -22.66 -16.23 3.76
C PHE A 106 -22.01 -16.28 2.36
N LEU A 107 -21.48 -17.43 1.96
CA LEU A 107 -20.89 -17.61 0.63
C LEU A 107 -21.97 -17.60 -0.46
N GLN A 108 -23.16 -18.15 -0.17
CA GLN A 108 -24.30 -18.09 -1.08
C GLN A 108 -24.72 -16.63 -1.32
N LYS A 109 -24.81 -15.82 -0.25
CA LYS A 109 -25.11 -14.40 -0.39
C LYS A 109 -24.09 -13.66 -1.26
N ILE A 110 -22.80 -13.98 -1.15
CA ILE A 110 -21.77 -13.40 -2.04
C ILE A 110 -22.02 -13.79 -3.49
N ALA A 111 -22.41 -15.05 -3.74
CA ALA A 111 -22.73 -15.53 -5.08
C ALA A 111 -23.93 -14.77 -5.65
N ASP A 112 -25.02 -14.67 -4.89
CA ASP A 112 -26.25 -13.97 -5.28
C ASP A 112 -26.00 -12.48 -5.55
N ASP A 113 -25.25 -11.79 -4.66
CA ASP A 113 -24.91 -10.37 -4.81
C ASP A 113 -24.02 -10.07 -6.04
N ASN A 114 -23.44 -11.10 -6.68
CA ASN A 114 -22.48 -10.97 -7.77
C ASN A 114 -22.83 -11.82 -9.01
N ASP A 115 -24.06 -12.31 -9.10
CA ASP A 115 -24.56 -13.19 -10.18
C ASP A 115 -24.48 -12.57 -11.59
N HIS A 116 -24.69 -11.25 -11.67
CA HIS A 116 -24.68 -10.43 -12.88
C HIS A 116 -23.27 -10.14 -13.42
N ARG A 117 -22.23 -10.67 -12.78
CA ARG A 117 -20.83 -10.39 -13.13
C ARG A 117 -20.24 -11.47 -14.04
N ASP A 118 -19.06 -11.18 -14.56
CA ASP A 118 -18.26 -12.15 -15.32
C ASP A 118 -18.10 -13.45 -14.50
N PRO A 119 -18.50 -14.63 -15.04
CA PRO A 119 -18.46 -15.89 -14.30
C PRO A 119 -17.07 -16.24 -13.75
N LEU A 120 -16.00 -15.92 -14.49
CA LEU A 120 -14.63 -16.20 -14.07
C LEU A 120 -14.20 -15.26 -12.91
N LEU A 121 -14.68 -14.02 -12.91
CA LEU A 121 -14.50 -13.12 -11.77
C LEU A 121 -15.22 -13.64 -10.53
N LEU A 122 -16.46 -14.14 -10.70
CA LEU A 122 -17.26 -14.70 -9.62
C LEU A 122 -16.61 -15.96 -9.04
N GLU A 123 -16.16 -16.88 -9.89
CA GLU A 123 -15.44 -18.10 -9.48
C GLU A 123 -14.21 -17.76 -8.63
N HIS A 124 -13.37 -16.84 -9.11
CA HIS A 124 -12.19 -16.39 -8.36
C HIS A 124 -12.56 -15.75 -7.02
N LEU A 125 -13.58 -14.88 -7.00
CA LEU A 125 -14.05 -14.25 -5.78
C LEU A 125 -14.52 -15.28 -4.75
N LEU A 126 -15.36 -16.23 -5.17
CA LEU A 126 -15.88 -17.28 -4.30
C LEU A 126 -14.77 -18.19 -3.79
N GLY A 127 -13.76 -18.51 -4.61
CA GLY A 127 -12.57 -19.23 -4.15
C GLY A 127 -11.84 -18.48 -3.04
N HIS A 128 -11.52 -17.20 -3.24
CA HIS A 128 -10.87 -16.39 -2.21
C HIS A 128 -11.71 -16.32 -0.92
N MET A 129 -13.01 -16.06 -1.03
CA MET A 129 -13.90 -15.91 0.12
C MET A 129 -14.18 -17.22 0.84
N THR A 130 -14.19 -18.36 0.14
CA THR A 130 -14.25 -19.69 0.75
C THR A 130 -13.04 -19.92 1.66
N GLY A 131 -11.84 -19.57 1.18
CA GLY A 131 -10.61 -19.67 1.97
C GLY A 131 -10.62 -18.77 3.21
N VAL A 132 -11.09 -17.51 3.06
CA VAL A 132 -11.26 -16.57 4.18
C VAL A 132 -12.25 -17.12 5.20
N TRP A 133 -13.43 -17.54 4.76
CA TRP A 133 -14.48 -18.05 5.64
C TRP A 133 -14.02 -19.26 6.45
N LYS A 134 -13.38 -20.25 5.80
CA LYS A 134 -12.78 -21.41 6.49
C LYS A 134 -11.79 -20.97 7.58
N PHE A 135 -10.86 -20.08 7.22
CA PHE A 135 -9.88 -19.56 8.17
C PHE A 135 -10.56 -18.86 9.35
N PHE A 136 -11.55 -18.01 9.10
CA PHE A 136 -12.25 -17.28 10.15
C PHE A 136 -12.95 -18.26 11.10
N ARG A 137 -13.72 -19.21 10.54
CA ARG A 137 -14.46 -20.22 11.30
C ARG A 137 -13.59 -21.02 12.27
N GLU A 138 -12.39 -21.38 11.84
CA GLU A 138 -11.48 -22.21 12.62
C GLU A 138 -10.63 -21.42 13.63
N ASN A 139 -10.34 -20.14 13.33
CA ASN A 139 -9.22 -19.44 13.99
C ASN A 139 -9.61 -18.14 14.69
N VAL A 140 -10.72 -17.51 14.32
CA VAL A 140 -11.16 -16.23 14.87
C VAL A 140 -12.10 -16.47 16.05
N LYS A 141 -11.89 -15.74 17.14
CA LYS A 141 -12.83 -15.66 18.25
C LYS A 141 -13.42 -14.25 18.29
N TRP A 142 -14.69 -14.15 18.68
CA TRP A 142 -15.30 -12.85 18.88
C TRP A 142 -14.60 -12.09 20.01
N ASP A 143 -14.34 -10.80 19.80
CA ASP A 143 -13.83 -9.86 20.79
C ASP A 143 -14.44 -8.47 20.51
N PRO A 144 -14.92 -7.74 21.53
CA PRO A 144 -15.56 -6.43 21.35
C PRO A 144 -14.60 -5.36 20.80
N MET A 145 -13.29 -5.60 20.82
CA MET A 145 -12.27 -4.72 20.25
C MET A 145 -11.92 -5.07 18.80
N MET A 146 -12.52 -6.10 18.19
CA MET A 146 -12.35 -6.36 16.75
C MET A 146 -12.77 -5.15 15.93
N ARG A 147 -12.06 -4.86 14.83
CA ARG A 147 -12.37 -3.73 13.96
C ARG A 147 -12.01 -4.04 12.51
N THR A 148 -12.67 -3.36 11.58
CA THR A 148 -12.31 -3.40 10.15
C THR A 148 -12.20 -2.02 9.55
N GLU A 149 -11.32 -1.88 8.54
CA GLU A 149 -11.19 -0.72 7.67
C GLU A 149 -11.10 0.61 8.45
N GLN A 150 -10.43 0.61 9.60
CA GLN A 150 -10.28 1.81 10.42
C GLN A 150 -9.10 2.65 9.96
N PHE A 151 -9.30 3.96 9.97
CA PHE A 151 -8.22 4.90 9.69
C PHE A 151 -7.30 5.04 10.90
N VAL A 152 -5.99 5.00 10.67
CA VAL A 152 -4.94 5.32 11.64
C VAL A 152 -4.16 6.53 11.17
N ARG A 153 -3.66 7.33 12.12
CA ARG A 153 -2.86 8.53 11.84
C ARG A 153 -1.63 8.58 12.74
N HIS A 154 -0.47 8.80 12.12
CA HIS A 154 0.75 9.16 12.83
C HIS A 154 0.99 10.65 12.64
N SER A 155 0.75 11.46 13.68
CA SER A 155 0.84 12.93 13.63
C SER A 155 2.25 13.40 13.29
N GLU A 156 3.27 12.88 13.98
CA GLU A 156 4.67 13.27 13.78
C GLU A 156 5.18 12.91 12.37
N LEU A 157 4.81 11.73 11.85
CA LEU A 157 5.22 11.28 10.51
C LEU A 157 4.32 11.79 9.40
N ARG A 158 3.25 12.54 9.73
CA ARG A 158 2.20 12.98 8.79
C ARG A 158 1.67 11.82 7.93
N PHE A 159 1.58 10.64 8.51
CA PHE A 159 1.08 9.44 7.84
C PHE A 159 -0.39 9.21 8.19
N ARG A 160 -1.19 8.87 7.18
CA ARG A 160 -2.56 8.36 7.33
C ARG A 160 -2.70 7.08 6.54
N GLY A 161 -3.27 6.06 7.18
CA GLY A 161 -3.50 4.74 6.60
C GLY A 161 -4.87 4.19 6.97
N ARG A 162 -5.25 3.09 6.32
CA ARG A 162 -6.44 2.31 6.67
C ARG A 162 -6.03 0.85 6.70
N PHE A 163 -6.11 0.22 7.88
CA PHE A 163 -5.79 -1.21 8.02
C PHE A 163 -7.02 -2.05 7.69
N ASP A 164 -6.82 -3.27 7.22
CA ASP A 164 -7.93 -4.12 6.77
C ASP A 164 -8.74 -4.61 7.97
N VAL A 165 -8.11 -5.38 8.88
CA VAL A 165 -8.82 -5.98 10.02
C VAL A 165 -7.94 -6.06 11.28
N LEU A 166 -8.59 -6.01 12.44
CA LEU A 166 -8.02 -6.26 13.76
C LEU A 166 -8.85 -7.37 14.42
N LEU A 167 -8.22 -8.52 14.67
CA LEU A 167 -8.93 -9.76 15.03
C LEU A 167 -8.32 -10.44 16.26
N ASN A 168 -9.15 -11.16 17.03
CA ASN A 168 -8.69 -12.08 18.07
C ASN A 168 -8.50 -13.48 17.45
N ILE A 169 -7.26 -13.99 17.44
CA ILE A 169 -6.88 -15.20 16.69
C ILE A 169 -5.97 -16.10 17.50
N ARG A 170 -6.29 -17.41 17.55
CA ARG A 170 -5.39 -18.48 18.07
C ARG A 170 -4.70 -18.14 19.40
N GLY A 171 -5.44 -17.60 20.37
CA GLY A 171 -4.89 -17.25 21.69
C GLY A 171 -4.15 -15.90 21.73
N HIS A 172 -4.08 -15.17 20.62
CA HIS A 172 -3.63 -13.78 20.57
C HIS A 172 -4.84 -12.85 20.64
N ARG A 173 -4.88 -12.04 21.71
CA ARG A 173 -6.02 -11.19 22.02
C ARG A 173 -6.40 -10.25 20.86
N LEU A 174 -5.43 -9.55 20.26
CA LEU A 174 -5.65 -8.73 19.07
C LEU A 174 -4.44 -8.78 18.14
N VAL A 175 -4.69 -9.07 16.87
CA VAL A 175 -3.70 -9.15 15.79
C VAL A 175 -4.14 -8.25 14.65
N LEU A 176 -3.25 -7.34 14.24
CA LEU A 176 -3.48 -6.49 13.07
C LEU A 176 -3.17 -7.29 11.80
N ILE A 177 -4.14 -7.42 10.90
CA ILE A 177 -4.03 -8.24 9.70
C ILE A 177 -4.25 -7.44 8.44
N ASP A 178 -3.41 -7.74 7.44
CA ASP A 178 -3.50 -7.27 6.08
C ASP A 178 -3.86 -8.47 5.18
N ILE A 179 -5.00 -8.39 4.52
CA ILE A 179 -5.57 -9.43 3.66
C ILE A 179 -4.97 -9.27 2.26
N LYS A 180 -4.53 -10.38 1.65
CA LYS A 180 -3.88 -10.36 0.34
C LYS A 180 -4.39 -11.49 -0.55
N THR A 181 -4.99 -11.11 -1.68
CA THR A 181 -5.28 -12.03 -2.78
C THR A 181 -3.98 -12.36 -3.51
N VAL A 182 -3.60 -13.63 -3.56
CA VAL A 182 -2.41 -14.09 -4.27
C VAL A 182 -2.79 -14.90 -5.50
N GLY A 183 -2.04 -14.71 -6.60
CA GLY A 183 -2.05 -15.66 -7.70
C GLY A 183 -1.33 -16.94 -7.27
N GLY A 184 -1.82 -18.11 -7.68
CA GLY A 184 -1.31 -19.42 -7.23
C GLY A 184 0.21 -19.49 -7.22
N GLY A 185 0.79 -19.78 -6.05
CA GLY A 185 2.23 -19.98 -5.86
C GLY A 185 3.06 -18.77 -5.39
N ALA A 186 2.49 -17.57 -5.22
CA ALA A 186 3.28 -16.41 -4.78
C ALA A 186 3.69 -16.51 -3.29
N GLU A 187 4.99 -16.39 -3.02
CA GLU A 187 5.51 -16.19 -1.67
C GLU A 187 5.01 -14.87 -1.05
N VAL A 188 4.95 -14.82 0.28
CA VAL A 188 4.64 -13.57 1.00
C VAL A 188 5.80 -12.60 0.79
N ASP A 189 5.57 -11.56 0.00
CA ASP A 189 6.52 -10.47 -0.15
C ASP A 189 6.70 -9.76 1.19
N ASN A 190 7.94 -9.63 1.65
CA ASN A 190 8.28 -8.92 2.90
C ASN A 190 7.77 -7.48 2.90
N LYS A 191 7.47 -6.90 1.73
CA LYS A 191 6.85 -5.58 1.59
C LYS A 191 5.49 -5.46 2.27
N PHE A 192 4.70 -6.54 2.38
CA PHE A 192 3.40 -6.48 3.07
C PHE A 192 3.57 -6.20 4.57
N PHE A 193 4.64 -6.70 5.18
CA PHE A 193 4.95 -6.43 6.58
C PHE A 193 5.43 -5.00 6.82
N VAL A 194 5.98 -4.31 5.81
CA VAL A 194 6.31 -2.88 5.92
C VAL A 194 5.04 -2.04 6.03
N GLN A 195 3.98 -2.39 5.30
CA GLN A 195 2.68 -1.73 5.41
C GLN A 195 2.07 -1.94 6.79
N LEU A 196 2.09 -3.18 7.30
CA LEU A 196 1.64 -3.50 8.67
C LEU A 196 2.43 -2.76 9.75
N ALA A 197 3.76 -2.66 9.61
CA ALA A 197 4.61 -1.90 10.53
C ALA A 197 4.17 -0.43 10.62
N ALA A 198 3.92 0.20 9.46
CA ALA A 198 3.47 1.59 9.42
C ALA A 198 2.10 1.75 10.09
N TYR A 199 1.18 0.81 9.88
CA TYR A 199 -0.12 0.81 10.55
C TYR A 199 0.00 0.61 12.06
N LEU A 200 0.86 -0.30 12.53
CA LEU A 200 1.07 -0.53 13.96
C LEU A 200 1.67 0.71 14.65
N GLU A 201 2.68 1.34 14.06
CA GLU A 201 3.26 2.56 14.63
C GLU A 201 2.24 3.70 14.66
N ALA A 202 1.45 3.89 13.59
CA ALA A 202 0.35 4.86 13.60
C ALA A 202 -0.71 4.51 14.65
N PHE A 203 -1.08 3.24 14.79
CA PHE A 203 -2.06 2.78 15.76
C PHE A 203 -1.63 3.08 17.20
N ARG A 204 -0.34 2.91 17.52
CA ARG A 204 0.21 3.12 18.88
C ARG A 204 0.16 4.58 19.33
N VAL A 205 0.32 5.52 18.41
CA VAL A 205 0.39 6.96 18.72
C VAL A 205 -0.93 7.70 18.48
N ASP A 206 -1.89 7.08 17.79
CA ASP A 206 -3.18 7.68 17.50
C ASP A 206 -4.09 7.60 18.75
N PRO A 207 -4.49 8.76 19.34
CA PRO A 207 -5.22 8.78 20.61
C PRO A 207 -6.53 8.00 20.59
N ARG A 208 -7.14 7.82 19.41
CA ARG A 208 -8.39 7.07 19.23
C ARG A 208 -8.25 5.59 19.56
N PHE A 209 -7.02 5.07 19.56
CA PHE A 209 -6.72 3.66 19.84
C PHE A 209 -6.00 3.46 21.19
N SER A 210 -5.93 4.51 22.02
CA SER A 210 -5.27 4.45 23.34
C SER A 210 -5.87 3.43 24.31
N VAL A 211 -7.15 3.07 24.13
CA VAL A 211 -7.88 2.09 24.95
C VAL A 211 -7.59 0.63 24.59
N TYR A 212 -6.87 0.39 23.49
CA TYR A 212 -6.57 -0.95 23.02
C TYR A 212 -5.37 -1.55 23.76
N PRO A 213 -5.37 -2.87 24.03
CA PRO A 213 -4.18 -3.52 24.56
C PRO A 213 -3.03 -3.45 23.54
N LYS A 214 -1.81 -3.58 24.03
CA LYS A 214 -0.63 -3.64 23.17
C LYS A 214 -0.77 -4.80 22.18
N ILE A 215 -0.71 -4.48 20.88
CA ILE A 215 -0.62 -5.46 19.80
C ILE A 215 0.84 -5.94 19.72
N ASP A 216 1.04 -7.24 19.95
CA ASP A 216 2.34 -7.92 19.97
C ASP A 216 2.64 -8.68 18.67
N LYS A 217 1.59 -8.98 17.88
CA LYS A 217 1.69 -9.67 16.60
C LYS A 217 0.93 -8.96 15.49
N MET A 218 1.47 -9.08 14.29
CA MET A 218 0.82 -8.67 13.04
C MET A 218 0.83 -9.85 12.07
N GLY A 219 -0.13 -9.89 11.16
CA GLY A 219 -0.23 -10.99 10.22
C GLY A 219 -0.61 -10.58 8.80
N VAL A 220 -0.12 -11.33 7.83
CA VAL A 220 -0.60 -11.25 6.45
C VAL A 220 -1.44 -12.50 6.20
N LEU A 221 -2.72 -12.30 5.86
CA LEU A 221 -3.65 -13.38 5.53
C LEU A 221 -3.71 -13.54 4.01
N ARG A 222 -3.16 -14.63 3.50
CA ARG A 222 -3.19 -14.96 2.07
C ARG A 222 -4.45 -15.72 1.72
N THR A 223 -5.12 -15.29 0.65
CA THR A 223 -6.31 -15.95 0.14
C THR A 223 -6.06 -16.40 -1.29
N PHE A 224 -6.65 -17.53 -1.68
CA PHE A 224 -6.36 -18.19 -2.95
C PHE A 224 -7.64 -18.38 -3.77
N PRO A 225 -7.57 -18.27 -5.11
CA PRO A 225 -8.76 -18.38 -5.97
C PRO A 225 -9.30 -19.81 -6.08
N ASP A 226 -8.60 -20.82 -5.55
CA ASP A 226 -8.98 -22.24 -5.62
C ASP A 226 -9.81 -22.72 -4.41
N GLY A 227 -10.15 -21.84 -3.46
CA GLY A 227 -10.99 -22.19 -2.31
C GLY A 227 -10.26 -22.93 -1.19
N ARG A 228 -8.94 -23.14 -1.29
CA ARG A 228 -8.16 -23.68 -0.17
C ARG A 228 -8.14 -22.70 1.01
N ALA A 229 -7.95 -23.22 2.22
CA ALA A 229 -7.97 -22.41 3.43
C ALA A 229 -6.95 -21.26 3.34
N ALA A 230 -7.36 -20.07 3.79
CA ALA A 230 -6.46 -18.92 3.82
C ALA A 230 -5.30 -19.16 4.79
N GLU A 231 -4.12 -18.68 4.42
CA GLU A 231 -2.89 -18.93 5.18
C GLU A 231 -2.45 -17.65 5.89
N LEU A 232 -2.34 -17.70 7.22
CA LEU A 232 -1.87 -16.59 8.03
C LEU A 232 -0.38 -16.73 8.34
N ARG A 233 0.42 -15.76 7.89
CA ARG A 233 1.81 -15.60 8.33
C ARG A 233 1.87 -14.48 9.37
N MET A 234 2.09 -14.83 10.64
CA MET A 234 2.28 -13.87 11.72
C MET A 234 3.76 -13.57 11.94
N LEU A 235 4.04 -12.34 12.34
CA LEU A 235 5.34 -11.92 12.84
C LEU A 235 5.18 -11.21 14.19
N THR A 236 6.14 -11.44 15.06
CA THR A 236 6.41 -10.62 16.23
C THR A 236 7.03 -9.28 15.82
N GLU A 237 7.05 -8.33 16.74
CA GLU A 237 7.72 -7.04 16.56
C GLU A 237 9.21 -7.20 16.20
N THR A 238 9.92 -8.12 16.84
CA THR A 238 11.35 -8.39 16.57
C THR A 238 11.56 -8.91 15.16
N GLU A 239 10.76 -9.90 14.73
CA GLU A 239 10.85 -10.45 13.37
C GLU A 239 10.51 -9.39 12.31
N MET A 240 9.54 -8.52 12.61
CA MET A 240 9.21 -7.40 11.75
C MET A 240 10.39 -6.43 11.61
N GLN A 241 11.07 -6.08 12.71
CA GLN A 241 12.26 -5.22 12.65
C GLN A 241 13.38 -5.83 11.82
N ILE A 242 13.61 -7.14 11.94
CA ILE A 242 14.57 -7.88 11.13
C ILE A 242 14.18 -7.80 9.64
N ASN A 243 12.92 -8.08 9.31
CA ASN A 243 12.43 -8.03 7.94
C ASN A 243 12.52 -6.62 7.32
N MET A 244 12.22 -5.57 8.09
CA MET A 244 12.38 -4.19 7.63
C MET A 244 13.83 -3.84 7.34
N ARG A 245 14.79 -4.29 8.19
CA ARG A 245 16.23 -4.09 7.95
C ARG A 245 16.67 -4.81 6.67
N GLN A 246 16.20 -6.02 6.43
CA GLN A 246 16.50 -6.78 5.21
C GLN A 246 15.91 -6.09 3.96
N GLU A 247 14.65 -5.67 3.99
CA GLU A 247 14.02 -4.99 2.84
C GLU A 247 14.70 -3.64 2.56
N LYS A 248 15.14 -2.93 3.59
CA LYS A 248 15.96 -1.71 3.47
C LYS A 248 17.28 -1.99 2.75
N ARG A 249 17.99 -3.06 3.11
CA ARG A 249 19.24 -3.47 2.42
C ARG A 249 18.99 -3.77 0.94
N LYS A 250 18.00 -4.63 0.64
CA LYS A 250 17.59 -4.95 -0.75
C LYS A 250 17.24 -3.70 -1.55
N ARG A 251 16.52 -2.74 -0.97
CA ARG A 251 16.15 -1.49 -1.65
C ARG A 251 17.35 -0.59 -1.91
N LEU A 252 18.30 -0.52 -0.99
CA LEU A 252 19.54 0.24 -1.17
C LEU A 252 20.41 -0.37 -2.27
N GLU A 253 20.54 -1.69 -2.30
CA GLU A 253 21.24 -2.42 -3.37
C GLU A 253 20.59 -2.17 -4.74
N ARG A 254 19.26 -2.30 -4.84
CA ARG A 254 18.52 -1.98 -6.08
C ARG A 254 18.73 -0.53 -6.53
N ARG A 255 18.79 0.42 -5.59
CA ARG A 255 19.08 1.83 -5.90
C ARG A 255 20.51 2.04 -6.38
N LYS A 256 21.49 1.36 -5.78
CA LYS A 256 22.89 1.38 -6.22
C LYS A 256 23.01 0.78 -7.62
N ALA A 257 22.45 -0.40 -7.85
CA ALA A 257 22.43 -1.06 -9.16
C ALA A 257 21.76 -0.19 -10.24
N LYS A 258 20.61 0.42 -9.94
CA LYS A 258 19.93 1.32 -10.89
C LYS A 258 20.75 2.59 -11.18
N ARG A 259 21.51 3.10 -10.21
CA ARG A 259 22.40 4.25 -10.42
C ARG A 259 23.61 3.86 -11.28
N GLU A 260 24.16 2.68 -11.06
CA GLU A 260 25.27 2.16 -11.85
C GLU A 260 24.84 1.89 -13.29
N GLN A 261 23.71 1.22 -13.49
CA GLN A 261 23.14 0.99 -14.82
C GLN A 261 22.92 2.31 -15.59
N LYS A 262 22.37 3.34 -14.92
CA LYS A 262 22.19 4.66 -15.52
C LYS A 262 23.52 5.37 -15.83
N ARG A 263 24.57 5.07 -15.07
CA ARG A 263 25.92 5.61 -15.31
C ARG A 263 26.55 4.94 -16.53
N THR A 264 26.52 3.61 -16.60
CA THR A 264 27.03 2.84 -17.75
C THR A 264 26.29 3.21 -19.04
N GLU A 265 24.96 3.27 -19.02
CA GLU A 265 24.16 3.70 -20.18
C GLU A 265 24.55 5.11 -20.66
N ARG A 266 24.91 6.00 -19.73
CA ARG A 266 25.37 7.34 -20.07
C ARG A 266 26.76 7.33 -20.71
N GLU A 267 27.70 6.60 -20.12
CA GLU A 267 29.07 6.47 -20.64
C GLU A 267 29.07 5.86 -22.05
N GLU A 268 28.21 4.85 -22.31
CA GLU A 268 28.03 4.26 -23.65
C GLU A 268 27.43 5.23 -24.66
N ARG A 269 26.41 6.02 -24.26
CA ARG A 269 25.81 7.04 -25.13
C ARG A 269 26.80 8.16 -25.46
N GLU A 270 27.57 8.62 -24.47
CA GLU A 270 28.64 9.60 -24.68
C GLU A 270 29.72 9.06 -25.63
N ALA A 271 30.13 7.79 -25.48
CA ALA A 271 31.08 7.14 -26.39
C ALA A 271 30.56 7.01 -27.84
N MET A 272 29.24 6.87 -28.03
CA MET A 272 28.59 6.85 -29.34
C MET A 272 28.26 8.26 -29.89
N GLY A 273 28.64 9.33 -29.18
CA GLY A 273 28.31 10.71 -29.57
C GLY A 273 26.80 11.03 -29.50
N LEU A 274 26.02 10.22 -28.79
CA LEU A 274 24.58 10.39 -28.63
C LEU A 274 24.29 11.32 -27.45
N LYS A 275 23.26 12.16 -27.58
CA LYS A 275 22.78 13.01 -26.49
C LYS A 275 22.30 12.16 -25.28
N PRO A 276 22.37 12.72 -24.05
CA PRO A 276 21.81 12.10 -22.87
C PRO A 276 20.33 11.74 -23.09
N GLY A 277 19.86 10.67 -22.44
CA GLY A 277 18.44 10.28 -22.51
C GLY A 277 17.50 11.37 -21.95
N PRO A 278 16.19 11.34 -22.26
CA PRO A 278 15.23 12.38 -21.86
C PRO A 278 15.10 12.61 -20.35
N ASP A 279 15.51 11.64 -19.52
CA ASP A 279 15.54 11.73 -18.06
C ASP A 279 16.92 12.12 -17.48
N GLN A 280 17.89 12.46 -18.34
CA GLN A 280 19.27 12.76 -17.96
C GLN A 280 19.55 14.25 -18.18
N ALA A 281 19.92 14.95 -17.12
CA ALA A 281 20.26 16.37 -17.21
C ALA A 281 21.52 16.58 -18.05
N GLU A 282 21.42 17.41 -19.09
CA GLU A 282 22.54 17.83 -19.94
C GLU A 282 23.58 18.63 -19.15
N GLY A 283 24.84 18.61 -19.61
CA GLY A 283 25.95 19.37 -19.04
C GLY A 283 26.79 18.66 -17.97
N THR A 284 27.93 19.27 -17.62
CA THR A 284 28.84 18.79 -16.60
C THR A 284 28.23 18.89 -15.19
N ARG A 285 28.82 18.21 -14.20
CA ARG A 285 28.36 18.33 -12.79
C ARG A 285 28.42 19.77 -12.29
N GLU A 286 29.40 20.53 -12.76
CA GLU A 286 29.65 21.92 -12.37
C GLU A 286 28.62 22.86 -12.99
N GLU A 287 28.36 22.73 -14.29
CA GLU A 287 27.29 23.44 -15.00
C GLU A 287 25.91 23.21 -14.37
N ARG A 288 25.58 21.95 -14.04
CA ARG A 288 24.30 21.65 -13.38
C ARG A 288 24.21 22.24 -11.96
N ARG A 289 25.33 22.31 -11.24
CA ARG A 289 25.37 22.94 -9.92
C ARG A 289 25.18 24.46 -10.04
N GLN A 290 25.77 25.08 -11.05
CA GLN A 290 25.60 26.50 -11.36
C GLN A 290 24.15 26.79 -11.77
N GLN A 291 23.57 26.04 -12.71
CA GLN A 291 22.18 26.16 -13.12
C GLN A 291 21.20 25.98 -11.95
N HIS A 292 21.45 25.00 -11.07
CA HIS A 292 20.62 24.81 -9.88
C HIS A 292 20.72 25.99 -8.91
N ASN A 293 21.93 26.47 -8.63
CA ASN A 293 22.16 27.61 -7.75
C ASN A 293 21.55 28.89 -8.31
N GLU A 294 21.63 29.10 -9.62
CA GLU A 294 21.03 30.24 -10.30
C GLU A 294 19.50 30.17 -10.28
N ALA A 295 18.91 29.01 -10.60
CA ALA A 295 17.46 28.80 -10.50
C ALA A 295 16.94 28.92 -9.05
N LYS A 296 17.75 28.57 -8.05
CA LYS A 296 17.43 28.78 -6.64
C LYS A 296 17.51 30.27 -6.29
N ARG A 297 18.57 30.97 -6.71
CA ARG A 297 18.73 32.42 -6.52
C ARG A 297 17.56 33.20 -7.12
N LEU A 298 17.12 32.83 -8.31
CA LEU A 298 15.98 33.44 -8.99
C LEU A 298 14.67 33.21 -8.23
N ARG A 299 14.44 31.99 -7.72
CA ARG A 299 13.27 31.69 -6.87
C ARG A 299 13.27 32.47 -5.56
N ASP A 300 14.41 32.53 -4.88
CA ASP A 300 14.56 33.26 -3.62
C ASP A 300 14.39 34.79 -3.83
N LYS A 301 14.88 35.31 -4.96
CA LYS A 301 14.67 36.72 -5.35
C LYS A 301 13.20 37.01 -5.66
N ALA A 302 12.50 36.13 -6.37
CA ALA A 302 11.06 36.27 -6.64
C ALA A 302 10.22 36.23 -5.35
N ARG A 303 10.63 35.40 -4.39
CA ARG A 303 9.99 35.28 -3.06
C ARG A 303 10.16 36.54 -2.21
N ASN A 304 11.32 37.20 -2.29
CA ASN A 304 11.59 38.42 -1.52
C ASN A 304 10.96 39.69 -2.10
N HIS A 305 10.53 39.67 -3.37
CA HIS A 305 9.87 40.81 -4.03
C HIS A 305 8.34 40.66 -4.15
N GLY A 306 7.71 39.75 -3.39
CA GLY A 306 6.26 39.61 -3.35
C GLY A 306 5.62 39.04 -4.63
N GLY A 307 6.38 38.37 -5.50
CA GLY A 307 5.93 37.91 -6.81
C GLY A 307 5.43 36.45 -6.87
N LEU A 308 5.14 35.82 -5.73
CA LEU A 308 4.75 34.40 -5.67
C LEU A 308 3.44 34.10 -6.40
N ASP A 309 2.50 35.05 -6.43
CA ASP A 309 1.19 34.86 -7.06
C ASP A 309 1.25 34.67 -8.59
N LYS A 310 2.31 35.17 -9.26
CA LYS A 310 2.46 35.01 -10.72
C LYS A 310 3.31 33.81 -11.13
N TYR A 311 4.19 33.32 -10.27
CA TYR A 311 5.07 32.17 -10.59
C TYR A 311 4.40 30.83 -10.26
N GLU A 312 3.57 30.77 -9.20
CA GLU A 312 2.79 29.57 -8.87
C GLU A 312 1.61 29.37 -9.83
N ALA A 313 1.00 30.44 -10.36
CA ALA A 313 -0.07 30.35 -11.35
C ALA A 313 0.40 29.80 -12.73
N ASN A 314 1.66 30.05 -13.10
CA ASN A 314 2.22 29.61 -14.39
C ASN A 314 2.91 28.24 -14.31
N HIS A 315 3.20 27.72 -13.11
CA HIS A 315 3.81 26.42 -12.90
C HIS A 315 2.86 25.56 -12.07
N CYS A 316 1.81 25.11 -12.74
CA CYS A 316 0.80 24.18 -12.26
C CYS A 316 1.49 22.87 -11.81
N TRP A 317 1.82 22.77 -10.52
CA TRP A 317 2.05 21.50 -9.85
C TRP A 317 0.69 21.01 -9.33
N MET A 318 -0.13 20.46 -10.23
CA MET A 318 -1.26 19.59 -9.87
C MET A 318 -0.82 18.13 -9.84
#